data_AF-M1P5R8-F1
#
_entry.id   AF-M1P5R8-F1
#
_cell.length_a   1.000
_cell.length_b   1.000
_cell.length_c   1.000
_cell.angle_alpha   90.00
_cell.angle_beta   90.00
_cell.angle_gamma   90.00
#
_symmetry.space_group_name_H-M   'P 1'
#
loop_
_entity.id
_entity.type
_entity.pdbx_description
1 polymer ?
#
loop_
_entity_poly.entity_id
_entity_poly.type
_entity_poly.pdbx_seq_one_letter_code
_entity_poly.pdbx_strand_id
1 'polypeptide(L)'
;MKFEVEGVRIGVVHEAGLSVMDTTAQGYLAKEMEVDVLIFGHLHRPIIERKDVMLVCPGSPTKPRMSNPSVVELIIEKGSIEGRIITLEGDSCGYIKFRDALKRQKEEEGHK
;
A
#
# COMPACT_ATOMS: atom_id res chain seq x y z
N MET A 1 5.18 -16.03 5.43
CA MET A 1 6.47 -16.35 4.75
C MET A 1 7.51 -15.32 5.17
N LYS A 2 8.78 -15.70 5.27
CA LYS A 2 9.91 -14.79 5.54
C LYS A 2 11.07 -15.15 4.61
N PHE A 3 11.75 -14.17 4.05
CA PHE A 3 12.95 -14.34 3.22
C PHE A 3 13.86 -13.12 3.33
N GLU A 4 15.06 -13.18 2.75
CA GLU A 4 16.05 -12.10 2.81
C GLU A 4 16.53 -11.71 1.41
N VAL A 5 16.74 -10.41 1.19
CA VAL A 5 17.28 -9.83 -0.06
C VAL A 5 18.32 -8.79 0.31
N GLU A 6 19.57 -8.97 -0.12
CA GLU A 6 20.68 -8.04 0.17
C GLU A 6 20.80 -7.61 1.65
N GLY A 7 20.59 -8.54 2.59
CA GLY A 7 20.64 -8.28 4.03
C GLY A 7 19.36 -7.67 4.62
N VAL A 8 18.32 -7.45 3.82
CA VAL A 8 17.01 -6.95 4.26
C VAL A 8 16.06 -8.13 4.45
N ARG A 9 15.53 -8.28 5.66
CA ARG A 9 14.57 -9.34 6.02
C ARG A 9 13.16 -8.90 5.65
N ILE A 10 12.49 -9.68 4.82
CA ILE A 10 11.15 -9.39 4.31
C ILE A 10 10.17 -10.44 4.84
N GLY A 11 9.11 -9.97 5.48
CA GLY A 11 7.95 -10.76 5.89
C GLY A 11 6.81 -10.58 4.90
N VAL A 12 6.09 -11.65 4.60
CA VAL A 12 4.88 -11.62 3.77
C VAL A 12 3.77 -12.39 4.46
N VAL A 13 2.64 -11.73 4.66
CA VAL A 13 1.42 -12.27 5.28
C VAL A 13 0.20 -11.67 4.57
N HIS A 14 -0.92 -12.39 4.41
CA HIS A 14 -2.09 -11.76 3.80
C HIS A 14 -2.80 -10.82 4.78
N GLU A 15 -3.02 -11.28 6.01
CA GLU A 15 -3.74 -10.53 7.04
C GLU A 15 -2.81 -10.30 8.23
N ALA A 16 -2.32 -9.07 8.36
CA ALA A 16 -1.41 -8.65 9.43
C ALA A 16 -2.13 -7.96 10.61
N GLY A 17 -3.44 -7.76 10.49
CA GLY A 17 -4.27 -7.06 11.47
C GLY A 17 -5.63 -6.70 10.87
N LEU A 18 -6.63 -6.51 11.74
CA LEU A 18 -8.01 -6.22 11.34
C LEU A 18 -8.33 -4.71 11.29
N SER A 19 -7.49 -3.86 11.91
CA SER A 19 -7.70 -2.41 11.86
C SER A 19 -7.55 -1.90 10.43
N VAL A 20 -8.54 -1.12 10.00
CA VAL A 20 -8.53 -0.39 8.73
C VAL A 20 -8.14 1.09 8.91
N MET A 21 -7.96 1.53 10.16
CA MET A 21 -7.70 2.93 10.52
C MET A 21 -6.23 3.21 10.76
N ASP A 22 -5.49 2.24 11.28
CA ASP A 22 -4.09 2.36 11.66
C ASP A 22 -3.31 1.06 11.39
N THR A 23 -1.99 1.13 11.57
CA THR A 23 -1.04 0.05 11.25
C THR A 23 -0.34 -0.54 12.48
N THR A 24 -0.90 -0.32 13.68
CA THR A 24 -0.25 -0.69 14.95
C THR A 24 -0.05 -2.20 15.07
N ALA A 25 -1.07 -2.99 14.78
CA ALA A 25 -1.01 -4.45 14.84
C ALA A 25 0.02 -5.01 13.84
N GLN A 26 0.06 -4.43 12.63
CA GLN A 26 0.99 -4.79 11.57
C GLN A 26 2.44 -4.49 12.00
N GLY A 27 2.66 -3.36 12.68
CA GLY A 27 3.96 -3.01 13.27
C GLY A 27 4.42 -3.99 14.35
N TYR A 28 3.52 -4.42 15.25
CA TYR A 28 3.85 -5.43 16.26
C TYR A 28 4.15 -6.79 15.64
N LEU A 29 3.34 -7.23 14.68
CA LEU A 29 3.59 -8.48 13.95
C LEU A 29 4.94 -8.44 13.22
N ALA A 30 5.27 -7.31 12.59
CA ALA A 30 6.54 -7.15 11.91
C ALA A 30 7.74 -7.29 12.87
N LYS A 31 7.61 -6.75 14.10
CA LYS A 31 8.62 -6.90 15.16
C LYS A 31 8.72 -8.34 15.65
N GLU A 32 7.59 -9.02 15.89
CA GLU A 32 7.54 -10.44 16.28
C GLU A 32 8.16 -11.34 15.21
N MET A 33 7.94 -11.02 13.94
CA MET A 33 8.54 -11.72 12.81
C MET A 33 10.03 -11.38 12.61
N GLU A 34 10.56 -10.37 13.31
CA GLU A 34 11.93 -9.86 13.16
C GLU A 34 12.29 -9.54 11.70
N VAL A 35 11.46 -8.72 11.05
CA VAL A 35 11.65 -8.28 9.65
C VAL A 35 11.86 -6.78 9.56
N ASP A 36 12.56 -6.36 8.51
CA ASP A 36 12.83 -4.95 8.20
C ASP A 36 11.77 -4.36 7.25
N VAL A 37 11.08 -5.23 6.51
CA VAL A 37 9.88 -4.92 5.72
C VAL A 37 8.80 -5.96 5.98
N LEU A 38 7.56 -5.53 6.27
CA LEU A 38 6.39 -6.39 6.29
C LEU A 38 5.45 -6.03 5.13
N ILE A 39 5.27 -6.99 4.21
CA ILE A 39 4.30 -6.92 3.13
C ILE A 39 3.01 -7.59 3.58
N PHE A 40 1.90 -6.86 3.49
CA PHE A 40 0.58 -7.34 3.90
C PHE A 40 -0.56 -6.98 2.94
N GLY A 41 -1.68 -7.69 3.07
CA GLY A 41 -2.88 -7.54 2.25
C GLY A 41 -4.11 -7.10 3.06
N HIS A 42 -5.25 -7.73 2.77
CA HIS A 42 -6.57 -7.49 3.37
C HIS A 42 -7.21 -6.12 3.10
N LEU A 43 -6.44 -5.01 3.15
CA LEU A 43 -6.96 -3.65 3.03
C LEU A 43 -7.34 -3.26 1.59
N HIS A 44 -6.68 -3.84 0.58
CA HIS A 44 -6.88 -3.51 -0.84
C HIS A 44 -6.69 -2.01 -1.17
N ARG A 45 -5.96 -1.29 -0.31
CA ARG A 45 -5.56 0.11 -0.47
C ARG A 45 -4.03 0.18 -0.36
N PRO A 46 -3.34 0.91 -1.24
CA PRO A 46 -1.89 1.02 -1.16
C PRO A 46 -1.45 1.79 0.09
N ILE A 47 -0.45 1.26 0.79
CA ILE A 47 0.17 1.84 1.98
C ILE A 47 1.68 1.58 1.89
N ILE A 48 2.47 2.64 2.10
CA ILE A 48 3.88 2.54 2.46
C ILE A 48 4.06 3.43 3.68
N GLU A 49 4.42 2.82 4.81
CA GLU A 49 4.62 3.52 6.06
C GLU A 49 5.97 3.12 6.66
N ARG A 50 6.79 4.12 6.98
CA ARG A 50 8.13 3.92 7.53
C ARG A 50 8.14 4.35 9.00
N LYS A 51 8.19 3.36 9.89
CA LYS A 51 8.41 3.52 11.34
C LYS A 51 9.69 2.77 11.70
N ASP A 52 9.66 1.96 12.77
CA ASP A 52 10.73 1.02 13.13
C ASP A 52 10.91 -0.08 12.06
N VAL A 53 9.82 -0.47 11.40
CA VAL A 53 9.78 -1.41 10.27
C VAL A 53 9.04 -0.74 9.10
N MET A 54 9.42 -1.03 7.86
CA MET A 54 8.64 -0.59 6.70
C MET A 54 7.42 -1.48 6.51
N LEU A 55 6.22 -0.89 6.60
CA LEU A 55 4.95 -1.58 6.38
C LEU A 55 4.44 -1.29 4.97
N VAL A 56 4.13 -2.35 4.23
CA VAL A 56 3.76 -2.26 2.82
C VAL A 56 2.46 -3.01 2.55
N CYS A 57 1.41 -2.29 2.18
CA CYS A 57 0.24 -2.88 1.53
C CYS A 57 0.27 -2.49 0.05
N PRO A 58 0.39 -3.45 -0.90
CA PRO A 58 0.41 -3.12 -2.33
C PRO A 58 -0.89 -2.51 -2.87
N GLY A 59 -1.98 -2.66 -2.12
CA GLY A 59 -3.34 -2.41 -2.58
C GLY A 59 -3.89 -3.62 -3.32
N SER A 60 -4.64 -3.38 -4.40
CA SER A 60 -5.14 -4.46 -5.24
C SER A 60 -5.12 -4.04 -6.71
N PRO A 61 -4.55 -4.86 -7.61
CA PRO A 61 -4.54 -4.56 -9.04
C PRO A 61 -5.90 -4.77 -9.70
N THR A 62 -6.80 -5.56 -9.09
CA THR A 62 -8.10 -5.93 -9.69
C THR A 62 -9.32 -5.58 -8.84
N LYS A 63 -9.16 -5.43 -7.52
CA LYS A 63 -10.25 -5.16 -6.58
C LYS A 63 -9.86 -4.05 -5.58
N PRO A 64 -9.48 -2.85 -6.04
CA PRO A 64 -9.05 -1.78 -5.15
C PRO A 64 -10.20 -1.29 -4.27
N ARG A 65 -9.89 -0.89 -3.04
CA ARG A 65 -10.84 -0.28 -2.09
C ARG A 65 -10.40 1.13 -1.79
N MET A 66 -11.32 2.10 -1.97
CA MET A 66 -11.07 3.52 -1.70
C MET A 66 -9.78 4.05 -2.35
N SER A 67 -9.37 3.46 -3.47
CA SER A 67 -8.12 3.73 -4.18
C SER A 67 -8.23 3.32 -5.64
N ASN A 68 -7.24 3.71 -6.44
CA ASN A 68 -7.04 3.18 -7.79
C ASN A 68 -6.40 1.78 -7.73
N PRO A 69 -6.53 0.97 -8.79
CA PRO A 69 -5.72 -0.23 -8.95
C PRO A 69 -4.24 0.07 -8.73
N SER A 70 -3.56 -0.76 -7.95
CA SER A 70 -2.16 -0.49 -7.60
C SER A 70 -1.34 -1.75 -7.33
N VAL A 71 -0.03 -1.57 -7.48
CA VAL A 71 1.02 -2.45 -6.96
C VAL A 71 2.07 -1.59 -6.24
N VAL A 72 2.96 -2.23 -5.49
CA VAL A 72 4.13 -1.56 -4.92
C VAL A 72 5.38 -2.19 -5.50
N GLU A 73 6.30 -1.35 -5.93
CA GLU A 73 7.66 -1.74 -6.29
C GLU A 73 8.58 -1.42 -5.13
N LEU A 74 9.36 -2.42 -4.70
CA LEU A 74 10.39 -2.29 -3.69
C LEU A 74 11.74 -2.43 -4.37
N ILE A 75 12.60 -1.43 -4.18
CA ILE A 75 13.99 -1.43 -4.65
C ILE A 75 14.86 -1.62 -3.42
N ILE A 76 15.66 -2.69 -3.44
CA ILE A 76 16.59 -3.01 -2.38
C ILE A 76 17.98 -3.03 -2.98
N GLU A 77 18.83 -2.11 -2.52
CA GLU A 77 20.20 -1.95 -3.01
C GLU A 77 21.15 -1.68 -1.83
N LYS A 78 22.12 -2.57 -1.62
CA LYS A 78 23.15 -2.49 -0.57
C LYS A 78 22.56 -2.26 0.82
N GLY A 79 21.44 -2.92 1.11
CA GLY A 79 20.69 -2.76 2.37
C GLY A 79 19.81 -1.51 2.48
N SER A 80 19.82 -0.62 1.47
CA SER A 80 18.84 0.46 1.36
C SER A 80 17.50 -0.08 0.88
N ILE A 81 16.40 0.51 1.35
CA ILE A 81 15.03 0.10 1.03
C ILE A 81 14.24 1.32 0.57
N GLU A 82 13.87 1.33 -0.71
CA GLU A 82 12.96 2.29 -1.32
C GLU A 82 11.68 1.59 -1.76
N GLY A 83 10.55 2.27 -1.58
CA GLY A 83 9.24 1.75 -2.00
C GLY A 83 8.44 2.81 -2.74
N ARG A 84 7.84 2.44 -3.86
CA ARG A 84 6.96 3.31 -4.64
C ARG A 84 5.66 2.62 -5.02
N ILE A 85 4.56 3.35 -4.90
CA ILE A 85 3.23 2.89 -5.33
C ILE A 85 3.12 3.17 -6.83
N ILE A 86 2.86 2.12 -7.60
CA ILE A 86 2.55 2.23 -9.03
C ILE A 86 1.04 2.10 -9.17
N THR A 87 0.41 3.14 -9.69
CA THR A 87 -1.02 3.11 -10.04
C THR A 87 -1.17 2.48 -11.42
N LEU A 88 -2.13 1.57 -11.55
CA LEU A 88 -2.44 0.88 -12.80
C LEU A 88 -3.71 1.46 -13.42
N GLU A 89 -3.83 1.32 -14.74
CA GLU A 89 -5.08 1.56 -15.45
C GLU A 89 -6.06 0.41 -15.18
N GLY A 90 -7.33 0.74 -14.94
CA GLY A 90 -8.36 -0.24 -14.66
C GLY A 90 -9.54 0.33 -13.90
N ASP A 91 -10.50 -0.52 -13.57
CA ASP A 91 -11.69 -0.12 -12.83
C ASP A 91 -11.33 0.39 -11.43
N SER A 92 -11.36 1.71 -11.27
CA SER A 92 -11.23 2.36 -9.98
C SER A 92 -12.49 2.15 -9.13
N CYS A 93 -12.30 2.21 -7.80
CA CYS A 93 -13.41 2.10 -6.85
C CYS A 93 -14.49 3.16 -7.15
N GLY A 94 -15.78 2.79 -7.02
CA GLY A 94 -16.90 3.68 -7.36
C GLY A 94 -16.87 5.05 -6.67
N TYR A 95 -16.35 5.11 -5.43
CA TYR A 95 -16.11 6.37 -4.73
C TYR A 95 -15.11 7.28 -5.45
N ILE A 96 -14.03 6.72 -5.99
CA ILE A 96 -13.02 7.48 -6.75
C ILE A 96 -13.63 8.01 -8.04
N LYS A 97 -14.39 7.18 -8.76
CA LYS A 97 -15.13 7.61 -9.96
C LYS A 97 -16.05 8.79 -9.67
N PHE A 98 -16.78 8.74 -8.55
CA PHE A 98 -17.66 9.83 -8.11
C PHE A 98 -16.88 11.11 -7.74
N ARG A 99 -15.82 11.00 -6.92
CA ARG A 99 -14.97 12.13 -6.55
C ARG A 99 -14.36 12.81 -7.77
N ASP A 100 -13.88 12.03 -8.73
CA ASP A 100 -13.23 12.57 -9.92
C ASP A 100 -14.24 13.25 -10.85
N ALA A 101 -15.48 12.74 -10.94
CA ALA A 101 -16.57 13.42 -11.62
C ALA A 101 -16.90 14.79 -10.98
N LEU A 102 -16.95 14.87 -9.64
CA LEU A 102 -17.16 16.13 -8.93
C LEU A 102 -16.03 17.15 -9.16
N LYS A 103 -14.78 16.71 -9.28
CA LYS A 103 -13.65 17.60 -9.59
C LYS A 103 -13.79 18.21 -10.98
N ARG A 104 -14.15 17.41 -11.99
CA ARG A 104 -14.35 17.87 -13.37
C ARG A 104 -15.45 18.93 -13.46
N GLN A 105 -16.58 18.73 -12.78
CA GLN A 105 -17.66 19.73 -12.72
C GLN A 105 -17.18 21.07 -12.16
N LYS A 106 -16.37 21.06 -11.10
CA LYS A 106 -15.80 22.29 -10.52
C LYS A 106 -14.80 22.99 -11.43
N GLU A 107 -14.01 22.25 -12.20
CA GLU A 107 -13.05 22.81 -13.17
C GLU A 107 -13.75 23.47 -14.36
N GLU A 108 -14.87 22.89 -14.81
CA GLU A 108 -15.74 23.42 -15.88
C GLU A 108 -16.52 24.67 -15.43
N GLU A 109 -16.97 24.72 -14.17
CA GLU A 109 -17.64 25.90 -13.60
C GLU A 109 -16.68 27.06 -13.30
N GLY A 110 -15.41 26.79 -13.02
CA GLY A 110 -14.39 27.82 -12.74
C GLY A 110 -13.75 28.48 -13.97
N HIS A 111 -14.02 27.97 -15.18
CA HIS A 111 -13.55 28.54 -16.46
C HIS A 111 -14.61 29.41 -17.16
N LYS A 112 -15.69 29.78 -16.47
CA LYS A 112 -16.76 30.64 -16.95
C LYS A 112 -16.82 31.94 -16.16
#